data_AF-A0A7V9DGT7-F1
#
_entry.id   AF-A0A7V9DGT7-F1
#
_cell.length_a   1.000
_cell.length_b   1.000
_cell.length_c   1.000
_cell.angle_alpha   90.00
_cell.angle_beta   90.00
_cell.angle_gamma   90.00
#
_symmetry.space_group_name_H-M   'P 1'
#
loop_
_entity.id
_entity.type
_entity.pdbx_description
1 polymer ?
#
loop_
_entity_poly.entity_id
_entity_poly.type
_entity_poly.pdbx_seq_one_letter_code
_entity_poly.pdbx_strand_id
1 'polypeptide(L)'
;MGRGALVVGAVSALLAGVPLCLGSAASARSAAPPVIDRTFGCTPVALDAALRATDVNAVPVTALEPYDPFQKRSPGFIGVASGGRGADADLVSVRARGWQRFRSTYSPAGVYARAGRCVSSRHSVPLSASGLPGPAVRWAREVTCLGRGRVLVRVRAVLQSPASWQPQTDSVDGARSNVVQASIAVRSERTGKPLAYLELARDGGTKLWHARSCR
;
A
#
# COMPACT_ATOMS: atom_id res chain seq x y z
N MET A 1 -0.57 15.70 -99.28
CA MET A 1 -1.02 16.44 -98.08
C MET A 1 -1.04 15.42 -96.95
N GLY A 2 -0.29 15.46 -95.85
CA GLY A 2 0.67 16.41 -95.30
C GLY A 2 1.73 15.67 -94.46
N ARG A 3 2.77 16.42 -94.06
CA ARG A 3 3.92 16.01 -93.24
C ARG A 3 3.58 15.98 -91.74
N GLY A 4 4.36 15.24 -90.95
CA GLY A 4 4.53 15.41 -89.49
C GLY A 4 4.97 14.09 -88.82
N ALA A 5 6.26 13.80 -88.67
CA ALA A 5 7.20 14.25 -87.61
C ALA A 5 6.96 13.62 -86.22
N LEU A 6 7.91 12.73 -85.85
CA LEU A 6 8.55 12.45 -84.54
C LEU A 6 7.78 12.70 -83.22
N VAL A 7 7.92 11.75 -82.28
CA VAL A 7 8.70 11.91 -81.02
C VAL A 7 8.78 10.58 -80.26
N VAL A 8 9.97 10.33 -79.73
CA VAL A 8 10.40 9.24 -78.83
C VAL A 8 9.88 9.47 -77.40
N GLY A 9 9.49 8.41 -76.69
CA GLY A 9 9.24 8.46 -75.25
C GLY A 9 9.20 7.08 -74.61
N ALA A 10 10.32 6.65 -74.04
CA ALA A 10 10.42 5.47 -73.18
C ALA A 10 9.94 5.81 -71.77
N VAL A 11 9.10 4.95 -71.17
CA VAL A 11 8.85 4.94 -69.73
C VAL A 11 8.82 3.49 -69.23
N SER A 12 9.90 3.10 -68.54
CA SER A 12 9.97 1.92 -67.70
C SER A 12 9.11 2.13 -66.45
N ALA A 13 8.30 1.15 -66.05
CA ALA A 13 7.66 1.13 -64.74
C ALA A 13 7.90 -0.21 -64.04
N LEU A 14 8.47 -0.10 -62.85
CA LEU A 14 9.02 -1.16 -62.01
C LEU A 14 7.95 -2.05 -61.35
N LEU A 15 8.37 -3.29 -61.10
CA LEU A 15 7.78 -4.24 -60.15
C LEU A 15 7.61 -3.60 -58.76
N ALA A 16 6.41 -3.70 -58.18
CA ALA A 16 6.19 -3.51 -56.75
C ALA A 16 5.44 -4.74 -56.20
N GLY A 17 6.21 -5.71 -55.70
CA GLY A 17 5.71 -6.75 -54.83
C GLY A 17 5.30 -6.12 -53.50
N VAL A 18 4.04 -6.32 -53.11
CA VAL A 18 3.52 -5.90 -51.80
C VAL A 18 3.90 -6.98 -50.79
N PRO A 19 4.82 -6.72 -49.83
CA PRO A 19 4.95 -7.62 -48.69
C PRO A 19 3.73 -7.39 -47.80
N LEU A 20 2.87 -8.41 -47.70
CA LEU A 20 1.86 -8.52 -46.67
C LEU A 20 2.59 -8.64 -45.32
N CYS A 21 2.87 -7.49 -44.70
CA CYS A 21 3.24 -7.43 -43.29
C CYS A 21 2.04 -7.89 -42.46
N LEU A 22 1.98 -9.20 -42.20
CA LEU A 22 1.18 -9.79 -41.13
C LEU A 22 1.73 -9.24 -39.81
N GLY A 23 1.21 -8.08 -39.40
CA GLY A 23 1.45 -7.52 -38.08
C GLY A 23 0.85 -8.46 -37.04
N SER A 24 1.70 -9.30 -36.45
CA SER A 24 1.39 -9.97 -35.19
C SER A 24 1.18 -8.90 -34.13
N ALA A 25 -0.07 -8.47 -33.94
CA ALA A 25 -0.49 -7.72 -32.78
C ALA A 25 -0.33 -8.62 -31.55
N ALA A 26 0.89 -8.64 -30.99
CA ALA A 26 1.13 -9.21 -29.69
C ALA A 26 0.25 -8.44 -28.70
N SER A 27 -0.87 -9.04 -28.32
CA SER A 27 -1.72 -8.52 -27.26
C SER A 27 -0.86 -8.42 -26.01
N ALA A 28 -0.46 -7.19 -25.66
CA ALA A 28 0.12 -6.90 -24.37
C ALA A 28 -0.95 -7.20 -23.33
N ARG A 29 -0.96 -8.44 -22.82
CA ARG A 29 -1.74 -8.80 -21.64
C ARG A 29 -1.27 -7.87 -20.54
N SER A 30 -2.09 -6.88 -20.22
CA SER A 30 -1.89 -6.04 -19.04
C SER A 30 -1.82 -6.97 -17.84
N ALA A 31 -0.62 -7.15 -17.30
CA ALA A 31 -0.43 -7.99 -16.12
C ALA A 31 -1.23 -7.37 -14.98
N ALA A 32 -2.02 -8.19 -14.26
CA ALA A 32 -2.73 -7.73 -13.08
C ALA A 32 -1.73 -7.08 -12.11
N PRO A 33 -2.08 -5.94 -11.48
CA PRO A 33 -1.16 -5.25 -10.60
C PRO A 33 -0.74 -6.19 -9.45
N PRO A 34 0.53 -6.14 -9.02
CA PRO A 34 0.99 -6.99 -7.93
C PRO A 34 0.33 -6.53 -6.62
N VAL A 35 -0.46 -7.42 -6.01
CA VAL A 35 -1.26 -7.12 -4.81
C VAL A 35 -0.89 -8.04 -3.66
N ILE A 36 -0.70 -7.47 -2.48
CA ILE A 36 -0.71 -8.18 -1.21
C ILE A 36 -2.08 -7.96 -0.57
N ASP A 37 -2.80 -9.04 -0.26
CA ASP A 37 -4.04 -9.00 0.52
C ASP A 37 -3.96 -10.08 1.60
N ARG A 38 -3.88 -9.66 2.86
CA ARG A 38 -3.65 -10.54 4.01
C ARG A 38 -4.47 -10.08 5.20
N THR A 39 -4.96 -11.04 5.98
CA THR A 39 -5.61 -10.78 7.27
C THR A 39 -4.80 -11.43 8.38
N PHE A 40 -4.63 -10.70 9.47
CA PHE A 40 -3.88 -11.13 10.64
C PHE A 40 -4.73 -11.01 11.90
N GLY A 41 -4.55 -11.93 12.84
CA GLY A 41 -4.93 -11.72 14.23
C GLY A 41 -3.72 -11.23 15.00
N CYS A 42 -3.77 -10.00 15.48
CA CYS A 42 -2.66 -9.35 16.18
C CYS A 42 -2.97 -9.16 17.66
N THR A 43 -1.95 -9.32 18.50
CA THR A 43 -2.05 -9.13 19.95
C THR A 43 -1.35 -7.81 20.32
N PRO A 44 -2.06 -6.70 20.56
CA PRO A 44 -1.46 -5.44 21.03
C PRO A 44 -0.89 -5.58 22.44
N VAL A 45 -0.02 -4.67 22.88
CA VAL A 45 0.64 -4.67 24.20
C VAL A 45 -0.42 -4.38 25.24
N ALA A 46 -0.31 -5.07 26.38
CA ALA A 46 -1.17 -4.84 27.52
C ALA A 46 -0.80 -3.51 28.20
N LEU A 47 -1.79 -2.64 28.39
CA LEU A 47 -1.68 -1.48 29.28
C LEU A 47 -1.94 -1.88 30.73
N ASP A 48 -2.87 -2.81 30.93
CA ASP A 48 -3.17 -3.48 32.19
C ASP A 48 -3.56 -4.95 31.94
N ALA A 49 -4.02 -5.67 32.96
CA ALA A 49 -4.34 -7.10 32.90
C ALA A 49 -5.21 -7.51 31.70
N ALA A 50 -6.10 -6.64 31.17
CA ALA A 50 -6.97 -6.98 30.04
C ALA A 50 -7.04 -5.90 28.94
N LEU A 51 -6.71 -4.65 29.26
CA LEU A 51 -6.78 -3.52 28.35
C LEU A 51 -5.52 -3.46 27.50
N ARG A 52 -5.70 -3.24 26.20
CA ARG A 52 -4.63 -3.15 25.22
C ARG A 52 -4.81 -1.90 24.36
N ALA A 53 -3.72 -1.20 24.09
CA ALA A 53 -3.70 -0.05 23.19
C ALA A 53 -3.43 -0.50 21.75
N THR A 54 -4.30 -0.10 20.84
CA THR A 54 -4.10 -0.24 19.39
C THR A 54 -4.00 1.14 18.78
N ASP A 55 -2.81 1.51 18.34
CA ASP A 55 -2.53 2.83 17.79
C ASP A 55 -2.61 2.75 16.27
N VAL A 56 -3.28 3.70 15.63
CA VAL A 56 -3.38 3.76 14.17
C VAL A 56 -2.82 5.07 13.65
N ASN A 57 -2.11 4.99 12.54
CA ASN A 57 -1.34 6.09 11.98
C ASN A 57 -1.60 6.19 10.49
N ALA A 58 -1.82 7.41 10.00
CA ALA A 58 -2.05 7.73 8.60
C ALA A 58 -1.32 9.02 8.22
N VAL A 59 -0.07 8.89 7.76
CA VAL A 59 0.81 10.02 7.44
C VAL A 59 1.02 10.06 5.93
N PRO A 60 0.67 11.16 5.24
CA PRO A 60 0.79 11.23 3.79
C PRO A 60 2.25 11.29 3.35
N VAL A 61 2.51 10.99 2.08
CA VAL A 61 3.83 11.14 1.47
C VAL A 61 4.21 12.61 1.53
N THR A 62 5.48 12.89 1.78
CA THR A 62 6.06 14.24 1.88
C THR A 62 5.66 15.11 3.07
N ALA A 63 4.74 14.63 3.93
CA ALA A 63 4.44 15.32 5.17
C ALA A 63 5.70 15.55 6.00
N LEU A 64 5.82 16.74 6.55
CA LEU A 64 6.85 17.08 7.53
C LEU A 64 6.36 16.56 8.89
N GLU A 65 7.13 15.72 9.55
CA GLU A 65 6.82 15.41 10.94
C GLU A 65 7.12 16.65 11.80
N PRO A 66 6.14 17.19 12.55
CA PRO A 66 6.42 18.23 13.51
C PRO A 66 7.33 17.65 14.61
N TYR A 67 8.26 18.47 15.10
CA TYR A 67 9.18 18.21 16.22
C TYR A 67 10.50 17.46 15.92
N ASP A 68 10.92 17.31 14.66
CA ASP A 68 12.32 16.96 14.37
C ASP A 68 12.90 17.78 13.20
N PRO A 69 13.85 18.70 13.47
CA PRO A 69 14.48 19.52 12.43
C PRO A 69 15.35 18.72 11.45
N PHE A 70 15.68 17.46 11.74
CA PHE A 70 16.47 16.57 10.89
C PHE A 70 15.63 15.51 10.16
N GLN A 71 14.31 15.54 10.30
CA GLN A 71 13.47 14.48 9.72
C GLN A 71 13.33 14.61 8.20
N LYS A 72 13.62 13.51 7.51
CA LYS A 72 13.28 13.31 6.11
C LYS A 72 11.75 13.27 5.98
N ARG A 73 11.24 13.97 4.97
CA ARG A 73 9.85 13.91 4.48
C ARG A 73 9.26 12.50 4.59
N SER A 74 8.05 12.39 5.12
CA SER A 74 7.35 11.11 5.31
C SER A 74 7.34 10.28 4.02
N PRO A 75 7.57 8.95 4.10
CA PRO A 75 7.53 8.07 2.95
C PRO A 75 6.10 7.76 2.46
N GLY A 76 5.07 8.25 3.16
CA GLY A 76 3.72 7.70 3.09
C GLY A 76 3.62 6.47 3.98
N PHE A 77 2.91 6.59 5.09
CA PHE A 77 2.80 5.55 6.10
C PHE A 77 1.35 5.37 6.53
N ILE A 78 0.86 4.14 6.45
CA ILE A 78 -0.34 3.73 7.17
C ILE A 78 -0.01 2.48 7.99
N GLY A 79 -0.52 2.39 9.21
CA GLY A 79 -0.17 1.27 10.06
C GLY A 79 -0.98 1.16 11.34
N VAL A 80 -0.86 -0.02 11.94
CA VAL A 80 -1.34 -0.38 13.27
C VAL A 80 -0.11 -0.65 14.11
N ALA A 81 0.01 0.04 15.23
CA ALA A 81 1.08 -0.11 16.19
C ALA A 81 0.51 -0.42 17.58
N SER A 82 1.41 -0.75 18.50
CA SER A 82 1.04 -0.95 19.88
C SER A 82 2.23 -0.79 20.83
N GLY A 83 2.07 0.04 21.86
CA GLY A 83 3.01 0.16 22.98
C GLY A 83 4.14 1.16 22.77
N GLY A 84 3.96 2.20 21.94
CA GLY A 84 4.90 3.33 21.84
C GLY A 84 5.25 3.75 20.41
N ARG A 85 6.25 4.64 20.28
CA ARG A 85 6.63 5.30 19.01
C ARG A 85 7.80 4.64 18.27
N GLY A 86 8.33 3.51 18.76
CA GLY A 86 9.47 2.79 18.16
C GLY A 86 9.12 2.07 16.85
N ALA A 87 10.14 1.78 16.02
CA ALA A 87 9.94 1.04 14.75
C ALA A 87 9.50 -0.42 14.98
N ASP A 88 9.72 -0.93 16.17
CA ASP A 88 9.31 -2.23 16.68
C ASP A 88 7.88 -2.22 17.25
N ALA A 89 7.28 -1.05 17.48
CA ALA A 89 5.89 -0.97 17.95
C ALA A 89 4.87 -1.34 16.86
N ASP A 90 5.25 -1.30 15.59
CA ASP A 90 4.38 -1.63 14.46
C ASP A 90 3.93 -3.10 14.52
N LEU A 91 2.62 -3.33 14.56
CA LEU A 91 1.99 -4.65 14.39
C LEU A 91 1.83 -4.99 12.91
N VAL A 92 1.27 -4.07 12.15
CA VAL A 92 1.13 -4.14 10.68
C VAL A 92 1.42 -2.75 10.13
N SER A 93 2.33 -2.64 9.17
CA SER A 93 2.67 -1.36 8.57
C SER A 93 2.79 -1.43 7.06
N VAL A 94 2.47 -0.32 6.41
CA VAL A 94 2.65 -0.09 4.98
C VAL A 94 3.46 1.18 4.81
N ARG A 95 4.54 1.08 4.04
CA ARG A 95 5.46 2.17 3.72
C ARG A 95 5.50 2.34 2.21
N ALA A 96 5.03 3.48 1.70
CA ALA A 96 4.98 3.73 0.26
C ALA A 96 6.38 3.77 -0.35
N ARG A 97 7.34 4.32 0.39
CA ARG A 97 8.75 4.48 0.02
C ARG A 97 9.66 4.04 1.16
N GLY A 98 10.94 3.81 0.83
CA GLY A 98 11.96 3.58 1.84
C GLY A 98 12.19 4.83 2.69
N TRP A 99 12.44 4.63 3.97
CA TRP A 99 12.54 5.71 4.94
C TRP A 99 13.63 5.47 5.96
N GLN A 100 14.14 6.53 6.55
CA GLN A 100 15.08 6.47 7.64
C GLN A 100 14.56 7.43 8.71
N ARG A 101 14.15 6.88 9.85
CA ARG A 101 13.57 7.64 10.96
C ARG A 101 14.69 7.99 11.96
N PHE A 102 14.83 9.22 12.45
CA PHE A 102 15.72 9.56 13.59
C PHE A 102 17.13 8.94 13.65
N ARG A 103 18.05 9.23 12.71
CA ARG A 103 19.40 8.59 12.64
C ARG A 103 19.38 7.04 12.72
N SER A 104 18.22 6.40 12.61
CA SER A 104 18.07 4.96 12.73
C SER A 104 18.55 4.27 11.46
N THR A 105 18.60 2.95 11.53
CA THR A 105 18.72 2.08 10.36
C THR A 105 17.63 2.41 9.35
N TYR A 106 18.01 2.41 8.07
CA TYR A 106 17.08 2.53 6.96
C TYR A 106 16.02 1.42 7.02
N SER A 107 14.77 1.79 6.76
CA SER A 107 13.65 0.88 6.66
C SER A 107 13.09 0.88 5.23
N PRO A 108 13.10 -0.27 4.54
CA PRO A 108 12.65 -0.34 3.15
C PRO A 108 11.15 -0.10 2.97
N ALA A 109 10.75 0.28 1.75
CA ALA A 109 9.34 0.32 1.35
C ALA A 109 8.73 -1.09 1.39
N GLY A 110 7.43 -1.19 1.66
CA GLY A 110 6.74 -2.48 1.62
C GLY A 110 5.57 -2.58 2.58
N VAL A 111 5.08 -3.80 2.70
CA VAL A 111 4.05 -4.21 3.66
C VAL A 111 4.68 -5.17 4.65
N TYR A 112 4.46 -4.94 5.93
CA TYR A 112 5.09 -5.68 7.02
C TYR A 112 4.09 -6.08 8.08
N ALA A 113 4.31 -7.22 8.73
CA ALA A 113 3.62 -7.63 9.94
C ALA A 113 4.63 -8.16 10.97
N ARG A 114 4.37 -7.91 12.25
CA ARG A 114 5.27 -8.33 13.33
C ARG A 114 5.13 -9.81 13.62
N ALA A 115 6.19 -10.56 13.35
CA ALA A 115 6.26 -11.98 13.64
C ALA A 115 6.08 -12.23 15.15
N GLY A 116 5.42 -13.33 15.51
CA GLY A 116 5.10 -13.70 16.90
C GLY A 116 3.98 -12.89 17.56
N ARG A 117 3.64 -11.68 17.06
CA ARG A 117 2.53 -10.87 17.57
C ARG A 117 1.33 -10.80 16.63
N CYS A 118 1.57 -10.95 15.34
CA CYS A 118 0.56 -11.06 14.30
C CYS A 118 0.69 -12.42 13.63
N VAL A 119 -0.39 -13.18 13.62
CA VAL A 119 -0.45 -14.49 12.94
C VAL A 119 -1.48 -14.41 11.83
N SER A 120 -1.22 -15.14 10.73
CA SER A 120 -2.15 -15.24 9.61
C SER A 120 -3.52 -15.71 10.08
N SER A 121 -4.57 -15.09 9.59
CA SER A 121 -5.95 -15.33 9.98
C SER A 121 -6.83 -15.52 8.75
N ARG A 122 -7.78 -16.45 8.85
CA ARG A 122 -8.80 -16.72 7.80
C ARG A 122 -10.08 -15.92 8.00
N HIS A 123 -10.16 -15.09 9.04
CA HIS A 123 -11.35 -14.26 9.29
C HIS A 123 -11.61 -13.31 8.12
N SER A 124 -12.87 -13.20 7.71
CA SER A 124 -13.27 -12.21 6.71
C SER A 124 -13.39 -10.83 7.36
N VAL A 125 -12.53 -9.91 6.95
CA VAL A 125 -12.54 -8.52 7.41
C VAL A 125 -12.85 -7.63 6.19
N PRO A 126 -13.98 -6.92 6.16
CA PRO A 126 -14.26 -5.97 5.09
C PRO A 126 -13.26 -4.81 5.07
N LEU A 127 -12.71 -4.48 3.89
CA LEU A 127 -11.91 -3.28 3.68
C LEU A 127 -12.84 -2.08 3.41
N SER A 128 -13.45 -1.55 4.47
CA SER A 128 -14.42 -0.47 4.36
C SER A 128 -14.46 0.40 5.61
N ALA A 129 -14.78 1.68 5.42
CA ALA A 129 -15.11 2.62 6.49
C ALA A 129 -16.53 2.43 7.07
N SER A 130 -17.36 1.54 6.49
CA SER A 130 -18.75 1.37 6.92
C SER A 130 -18.85 1.02 8.41
N GLY A 131 -19.72 1.74 9.12
CA GLY A 131 -19.89 1.62 10.57
C GLY A 131 -18.90 2.47 11.40
N LEU A 132 -17.96 3.18 10.77
CA LEU A 132 -17.14 4.19 11.44
C LEU A 132 -17.78 5.58 11.32
N PRO A 133 -17.70 6.42 12.36
CA PRO A 133 -18.29 7.76 12.38
C PRO A 133 -17.51 8.77 11.53
N GLY A 134 -18.22 9.81 11.09
CA GLY A 134 -17.63 11.06 10.60
C GLY A 134 -16.94 10.96 9.24
N PRO A 135 -16.49 12.12 8.71
CA PRO A 135 -15.63 12.15 7.53
C PRO A 135 -14.22 11.63 7.87
N ALA A 136 -13.46 11.29 6.83
CA ALA A 136 -12.07 10.87 7.00
C ALA A 136 -11.16 12.02 7.43
N VAL A 137 -10.21 11.73 8.31
CA VAL A 137 -9.09 12.63 8.63
C VAL A 137 -7.98 12.43 7.60
N ARG A 138 -7.51 13.50 6.95
CA ARG A 138 -6.52 13.43 5.84
C ARG A 138 -5.05 13.31 6.28
N TRP A 139 -4.78 13.52 7.56
CA TRP A 139 -3.49 13.30 8.18
C TRP A 139 -3.72 13.13 9.69
N ALA A 140 -3.40 11.95 10.19
CA ALA A 140 -3.53 11.65 11.61
C ALA A 140 -2.32 10.85 12.09
N ARG A 141 -1.81 11.22 13.26
CA ARG A 141 -0.81 10.45 13.98
C ARG A 141 -1.44 9.98 15.28
N GLU A 142 -1.15 8.74 15.64
CA GLU A 142 -1.33 8.22 16.99
C GLU A 142 -2.77 8.36 17.48
N VAL A 143 -3.73 7.87 16.69
CA VAL A 143 -5.09 7.65 17.18
C VAL A 143 -5.10 6.33 17.95
N THR A 144 -5.34 6.39 19.26
CA THR A 144 -5.31 5.25 20.15
C THR A 144 -6.70 4.69 20.35
N CYS A 145 -6.90 3.44 19.98
CA CYS A 145 -8.09 2.67 20.27
C CYS A 145 -7.83 1.75 21.48
N LEU A 146 -8.56 1.99 22.57
CA LEU A 146 -8.52 1.13 23.75
C LEU A 146 -9.52 -0.02 23.63
N GLY A 147 -9.05 -1.25 23.83
CA GLY A 147 -9.90 -2.43 23.71
C GLY A 147 -9.38 -3.61 24.52
N ARG A 148 -10.24 -4.59 24.74
CA ARG A 148 -9.86 -5.87 25.38
C ARG A 148 -9.52 -6.91 24.33
N GLY A 149 -8.38 -7.57 24.51
CA GLY A 149 -7.95 -8.70 23.69
C GLY A 149 -7.32 -8.33 22.35
N ARG A 150 -7.35 -9.27 21.41
CA ARG A 150 -6.70 -9.17 20.11
C ARG A 150 -7.52 -8.36 19.11
N VAL A 151 -6.87 -7.95 18.03
CA VAL A 151 -7.47 -7.24 16.90
C VAL A 151 -7.26 -8.03 15.61
N LEU A 152 -8.26 -8.00 14.74
CA LEU A 152 -8.14 -8.46 13.37
C LEU A 152 -7.70 -7.28 12.49
N VAL A 153 -6.62 -7.47 11.74
CA VAL A 153 -6.07 -6.47 10.83
C VAL A 153 -6.01 -7.05 9.44
N ARG A 154 -6.79 -6.50 8.50
CA ARG A 154 -6.63 -6.81 7.08
C ARG A 154 -5.91 -5.69 6.37
N VAL A 155 -4.90 -6.05 5.62
CA VAL A 155 -4.13 -5.13 4.76
C VAL A 155 -4.30 -5.55 3.32
N ARG A 156 -4.57 -4.58 2.45
CA ARG A 156 -4.47 -4.75 1.00
C ARG A 156 -3.60 -3.65 0.44
N ALA A 157 -2.55 -4.02 -0.29
CA ALA A 157 -1.60 -3.09 -0.88
C ALA A 157 -1.32 -3.44 -2.33
N VAL A 158 -1.30 -2.42 -3.18
CA VAL A 158 -0.85 -2.49 -4.57
C VAL A 158 0.61 -2.09 -4.61
N LEU A 159 1.46 -2.98 -5.11
CA LEU A 159 2.89 -2.77 -5.22
C LEU A 159 3.25 -2.17 -6.58
N GLN A 160 4.39 -1.48 -6.66
CA GLN A 160 4.94 -0.99 -7.93
C GLN A 160 5.52 -2.15 -8.76
N SER A 161 6.20 -3.07 -8.08
CA SER A 161 6.78 -4.29 -8.67
C SER A 161 6.37 -5.51 -7.84
N PRO A 162 6.21 -6.70 -8.46
CA PRO A 162 5.91 -7.94 -7.74
C PRO A 162 6.91 -8.22 -6.62
N ALA A 163 6.41 -8.62 -5.45
CA ALA A 163 7.23 -9.06 -4.33
C ALA A 163 6.51 -10.16 -3.54
N SER A 164 7.26 -11.13 -3.05
CA SER A 164 6.74 -12.25 -2.26
C SER A 164 6.65 -11.89 -0.78
N TRP A 165 5.65 -12.46 -0.11
CA TRP A 165 5.56 -12.42 1.34
C TRP A 165 6.52 -13.44 1.94
N GLN A 166 7.50 -12.98 2.71
CA GLN A 166 8.54 -13.80 3.32
C GLN A 166 9.09 -13.15 4.59
N PRO A 167 9.77 -13.91 5.47
CA PRO A 167 10.53 -13.34 6.57
C PRO A 167 11.52 -12.30 6.08
N GLN A 168 11.55 -11.15 6.74
CA GLN A 168 12.42 -10.02 6.42
C GLN A 168 13.52 -9.87 7.46
N THR A 169 13.19 -10.18 8.72
CA THR A 169 14.07 -10.31 9.89
C THR A 169 13.44 -11.33 10.84
N ASP A 170 14.13 -11.68 11.94
CA ASP A 170 13.60 -12.59 12.97
C ASP A 170 12.30 -12.10 13.64
N SER A 171 11.95 -10.82 13.48
CA SER A 171 10.77 -10.22 14.13
C SER A 171 9.75 -9.62 13.17
N VAL A 172 9.98 -9.72 11.85
CA VAL A 172 9.12 -9.10 10.84
C VAL A 172 9.02 -9.98 9.60
N ASP A 173 7.79 -10.26 9.20
CA ASP A 173 7.47 -10.81 7.88
C ASP A 173 6.95 -9.68 6.98
N GLY A 174 7.11 -9.83 5.66
CA GLY A 174 6.61 -8.81 4.74
C GLY A 174 6.90 -9.05 3.28
N ALA A 175 6.55 -8.08 2.46
CA ALA A 175 6.85 -8.00 1.04
C ALA A 175 7.49 -6.62 0.74
N ARG A 176 8.76 -6.62 0.32
CA ARG A 176 9.54 -5.40 0.04
C ARG A 176 9.34 -4.95 -1.40
N SER A 177 8.64 -3.84 -1.57
CA SER A 177 8.44 -3.15 -2.85
C SER A 177 7.84 -1.78 -2.54
N ASN A 178 8.01 -0.80 -3.44
CA ASN A 178 7.28 0.46 -3.29
C ASN A 178 5.78 0.19 -3.33
N VAL A 179 5.03 0.86 -2.45
CA VAL A 179 3.58 0.70 -2.37
C VAL A 179 2.93 1.89 -3.03
N VAL A 180 2.10 1.61 -4.03
CA VAL A 180 1.40 2.61 -4.84
C VAL A 180 0.08 3.01 -4.18
N GLN A 181 -0.60 2.07 -3.56
CA GLN A 181 -1.89 2.29 -2.92
C GLN A 181 -2.07 1.23 -1.83
N ALA A 182 -2.70 1.58 -0.72
CA ALA A 182 -3.04 0.60 0.30
C ALA A 182 -4.27 0.95 1.11
N SER A 183 -4.85 -0.06 1.73
CA SER A 183 -5.90 0.07 2.72
C SER A 183 -5.65 -0.88 3.88
N ILE A 184 -5.97 -0.44 5.09
CA ILE A 184 -5.94 -1.27 6.31
C ILE A 184 -7.30 -1.16 7.00
N ALA A 185 -7.90 -2.30 7.35
CA ALA A 185 -9.07 -2.37 8.21
C ALA A 185 -8.73 -3.05 9.52
N VAL A 186 -9.15 -2.45 10.64
CA VAL A 186 -8.92 -2.93 11.99
C VAL A 186 -10.24 -3.17 12.69
N ARG A 187 -10.41 -4.37 13.25
CA ARG A 187 -11.61 -4.75 14.01
C ARG A 187 -11.22 -5.40 15.32
N SER A 188 -12.07 -5.26 16.34
CA SER A 188 -11.94 -6.08 17.56
C SER A 188 -12.18 -7.54 17.20
N GLU A 189 -11.24 -8.44 17.54
CA GLU A 189 -11.42 -9.87 17.26
C GLU A 189 -12.60 -10.44 18.06
N ARG A 190 -12.74 -10.02 19.32
CA ARG A 190 -13.78 -10.49 20.23
C ARG A 190 -15.20 -10.05 19.85
N THR A 191 -15.37 -8.80 19.42
CA THR A 191 -16.71 -8.22 19.20
C THR A 191 -17.04 -8.04 17.72
N GLY A 192 -16.06 -8.21 16.84
CA GLY A 192 -16.20 -7.90 15.42
C GLY A 192 -16.44 -6.41 15.13
N LYS A 193 -16.48 -5.51 16.11
CA LYS A 193 -16.74 -4.07 15.86
C LYS A 193 -15.57 -3.43 15.11
N PRO A 194 -15.84 -2.56 14.12
CA PRO A 194 -14.79 -1.81 13.44
C PRO A 194 -14.14 -0.82 14.41
N LEU A 195 -12.81 -0.77 14.39
CA LEU A 195 -12.01 0.13 15.21
C LEU A 195 -11.43 1.26 14.36
N ALA A 196 -10.88 0.91 13.19
CA ALA A 196 -10.32 1.89 12.27
C ALA A 196 -10.30 1.38 10.82
N TYR A 197 -10.28 2.32 9.89
CA TYR A 197 -10.02 2.09 8.48
C TYR A 197 -9.06 3.17 7.96
N LEU A 198 -8.01 2.74 7.26
CA LEU A 198 -6.95 3.60 6.74
C LEU A 198 -6.84 3.41 5.24
N GLU A 199 -6.55 4.50 4.52
CA GLU A 199 -6.20 4.48 3.11
C GLU A 199 -4.91 5.27 2.88
N LEU A 200 -4.09 4.76 1.95
CA LEU A 200 -3.02 5.44 1.26
C LEU A 200 -3.39 5.47 -0.22
N ALA A 201 -3.65 6.66 -0.74
CA ALA A 201 -3.99 6.89 -2.14
C ALA A 201 -2.73 6.96 -3.03
N ARG A 202 -2.93 6.88 -4.35
CA ARG A 202 -1.85 6.86 -5.34
C ARG A 202 -1.04 8.16 -5.41
N ASP A 203 -1.69 9.27 -5.11
CA ASP A 203 -1.05 10.59 -4.99
C ASP A 203 -0.24 10.73 -3.70
N GLY A 204 -0.27 9.72 -2.82
CA GLY A 204 0.40 9.74 -1.53
C GLY A 204 -0.43 10.36 -0.40
N GLY A 205 -1.65 10.80 -0.68
CA GLY A 205 -2.60 11.25 0.34
C GLY A 205 -3.04 10.09 1.24
N THR A 206 -3.34 10.38 2.50
CA THR A 206 -3.89 9.39 3.42
C THR A 206 -5.27 9.78 3.90
N LYS A 207 -6.05 8.78 4.33
CA LYS A 207 -7.33 8.97 5.01
C LYS A 207 -7.43 8.02 6.19
N LEU A 208 -8.02 8.49 7.28
CA LEU A 208 -8.28 7.70 8.47
C LEU A 208 -9.73 7.89 8.91
N TRP A 209 -10.41 6.79 9.18
CA TRP A 209 -11.65 6.72 9.95
C TRP A 209 -11.38 5.87 11.18
N HIS A 210 -11.98 6.23 12.32
CA HIS A 210 -11.82 5.49 13.57
C HIS A 210 -13.10 5.51 14.39
N ALA A 211 -13.26 4.52 15.27
CA ALA A 211 -14.40 4.43 16.15
C ALA A 211 -14.41 5.60 17.15
N ARG A 212 -15.60 5.94 17.66
CA ARG A 212 -15.77 6.99 18.68
C ARG A 212 -15.02 6.70 19.99
N SER A 213 -14.71 5.43 20.24
CA SER A 213 -13.95 5.00 21.42
C SER A 213 -12.45 5.23 21.29
N CYS A 214 -11.95 5.61 20.11
CA CYS A 214 -10.55 5.95 19.89
C CYS A 214 -10.32 7.45 20.10
N ARG A 215 -9.14 7.82 20.59
CA ARG A 215 -8.76 9.20 20.92
C ARG A 215 -7.46 9.58 20.24
#